data_AF-A0A939FT11-F1
#
_entry.id   AF-A0A939FT11-F1
#
_cell.length_a   1.000
_cell.length_b   1.000
_cell.length_c   1.000
_cell.angle_alpha   90.00
_cell.angle_beta   90.00
_cell.angle_gamma   90.00
#
_symmetry.space_group_name_H-M   'P 1'
#
loop_
_entity.id
_entity.type
_entity.pdbx_description
1 polymer ?
#
loop_
_entity_poly.entity_id
_entity_poly.type
_entity_poly.pdbx_seq_one_letter_code
_entity_poly.pdbx_strand_id
1 'polypeptide(L)' 'MIQESSTDVLRQSMVDYLMRIIGLPDDEALAQEADDVVRTLDARLEAERHAVA' A
#
# COMPACT_ATOMS: atom_id res chain seq x y z
N MET A 1 16.60 12.61 -10.85
CA MET A 1 15.96 11.96 -9.70
C MET A 1 14.87 11.08 -10.26
N ILE A 2 14.99 9.75 -10.11
CA ILE A 2 13.90 8.84 -10.46
C ILE A 2 12.76 9.21 -9.52
N GLN A 3 11.72 9.85 -10.05
CA GLN A 3 10.44 9.94 -9.38
C GLN A 3 9.90 8.51 -9.43
N GLU A 4 10.26 7.67 -8.46
CA GLU A 4 9.51 6.44 -8.22
C GLU A 4 8.05 6.88 -8.15
N SER A 5 7.23 6.33 -9.05
CA SER A 5 5.85 6.76 -9.14
C SER A 5 5.24 6.61 -7.75
N SER A 6 4.42 7.57 -7.33
CA SER A 6 3.89 7.54 -5.97
C SER A 6 3.13 6.22 -5.67
N THR A 7 2.64 5.54 -6.70
CA THR A 7 2.01 4.22 -6.64
C THR A 7 3.01 3.08 -6.41
N ASP A 8 4.21 3.12 -6.99
CA ASP A 8 5.27 2.13 -6.71
C ASP A 8 5.76 2.20 -5.25
N VAL A 9 5.87 3.41 -4.69
CA VAL A 9 6.21 3.61 -3.27
C VAL A 9 5.14 3.01 -2.35
N LEU A 10 3.86 3.15 -2.70
CA LEU A 10 2.76 2.50 -1.96
C LEU A 10 2.77 0.98 -2.11
N ARG A 11 3.10 0.46 -3.30
CA ARG A 11 3.24 -0.98 -3.53
C ARG A 11 4.36 -1.58 -2.67
N GLN A 12 5.51 -0.90 -2.59
CA GLN A 12 6.60 -1.33 -1.72
C GLN A 12 6.19 -1.29 -0.25
N SER A 13 5.51 -0.22 0.17
CA SER A 13 5.00 -0.10 1.54
C SER A 13 4.04 -1.24 1.91
N MET A 14 3.14 -1.64 0.99
CA MET A 14 2.23 -2.78 1.20
C MET A 14 3.00 -4.09 1.46
N VAL A 15 4.09 -4.34 0.73
CA VAL A 15 4.92 -5.53 0.93
C VAL A 15 5.61 -5.51 2.30
N ASP A 16 6.10 -4.35 2.73
CA ASP A 16 6.74 -4.19 4.03
C ASP A 16 5.74 -4.41 5.19
N TYR A 17 4.51 -3.90 5.06
CA TYR A 17 3.44 -4.17 6.02
C TYR A 17 3.07 -5.66 6.09
N LEU A 18 3.00 -6.35 4.95
CA LEU A 18 2.75 -7.80 4.93
C LEU A 18 3.84 -8.58 5.68
N MET A 19 5.12 -8.23 5.47
CA MET A 19 6.22 -8.86 6.20
C MET A 19 6.14 -8.62 7.71
N ARG A 20 5.74 -7.42 8.13
CA ARG A 20 5.58 -7.07 9.55
C ARG A 20 4.40 -7.82 10.19
N ILE A 21 3.25 -7.90 9.53
CA ILE A 21 2.06 -8.62 10.04
C ILE A 21 2.36 -10.10 10.26
N ILE A 22 3.12 -10.73 9.36
CA ILE A 22 3.54 -12.14 9.55
C ILE A 22 4.37 -12.31 10.84
N GLY A 23 5.17 -11.31 11.21
CA GLY A 23 5.97 -11.32 12.44
C GLY A 23 5.21 -10.92 13.71
N LEU A 24 4.12 -10.15 13.58
CA LEU A 24 3.32 -9.61 14.68
C LEU A 24 1.81 -9.64 14.32
N PRO A 25 1.19 -10.82 14.26
CA PRO A 25 -0.18 -10.97 13.78
C PRO A 25 -1.24 -10.34 14.71
N ASP A 26 -0.93 -10.20 16.00
CA ASP A 26 -1.85 -9.68 17.03
C ASP A 26 -1.69 -8.16 17.28
N ASP A 27 -0.84 -7.49 16.50
CA ASP A 27 -0.66 -6.03 16.60
C ASP A 27 -1.76 -5.31 15.80
N GLU A 28 -2.82 -4.91 16.51
CA GLU A 28 -3.97 -4.21 15.92
C GLU A 28 -3.59 -2.86 15.28
N ALA A 29 -2.61 -2.15 15.84
CA ALA A 29 -2.16 -0.88 15.29
C ALA A 29 -1.47 -1.09 13.93
N LEU A 30 -0.60 -2.10 13.87
CA LEU A 30 0.03 -2.53 12.62
C LEU A 30 -0.98 -2.98 11.56
N ALA A 31 -2.02 -3.70 11.97
CA ALA A 31 -3.10 -4.12 11.07
C ALA A 31 -3.85 -2.92 10.49
N GLN A 32 -4.14 -1.90 11.31
CA GLN A 32 -4.80 -0.68 10.85
C GLN A 32 -3.94 0.12 9.88
N GLU A 33 -2.64 0.28 10.17
CA GLU A 33 -1.69 0.95 9.27
C GLU A 33 -1.61 0.26 7.90
N ALA A 34 -1.62 -1.08 7.89
CA ALA A 34 -1.61 -1.86 6.66
C ALA A 34 -2.90 -1.71 5.85
N ASP A 35 -4.07 -1.71 6.51
CA ASP A 35 -5.37 -1.49 5.86
C ASP A 35 -5.41 -0.13 5.14
N ASP A 36 -4.93 0.93 5.81
CA ASP A 36 -4.90 2.27 5.25
C ASP A 36 -4.02 2.35 3.98
N VAL A 37 -2.88 1.66 3.98
CA VAL A 37 -2.00 1.58 2.80
C VAL A 37 -2.67 0.83 1.65
N VAL A 38 -3.32 -0.30 1.92
CA VAL A 38 -4.03 -1.08 0.90
C VAL A 38 -5.15 -0.26 0.28
N ARG A 39 -5.99 0.40 1.08
CA ARG A 39 -7.08 1.26 0.58
C ARG A 39 -6.57 2.42 -0.26
N THR A 40 -5.47 3.03 0.15
CA THR A 40 -4.86 4.14 -0.58
C THR A 40 -4.28 3.67 -1.92
N LEU A 41 -3.66 2.48 -1.95
CA LEU A 41 -3.14 1.88 -3.17
C LEU A 41 -4.28 1.53 -4.13
N ASP A 42 -5.36 0.93 -3.63
CA ASP A 42 -6.53 0.56 -4.43
C ASP A 42 -7.17 1.79 -5.10
N ALA A 43 -7.40 2.87 -4.34
CA ALA A 43 -7.94 4.11 -4.87
C ALA A 43 -7.07 4.73 -5.97
N ARG A 44 -5.74 4.62 -5.86
CA ARG A 44 -4.82 5.12 -6.88
C ARG A 44 -4.81 4.27 -8.14
N LEU A 45 -4.81 2.95 -7.99
CA LEU A 45 -4.87 2.03 -9.12
C LEU A 45 -6.18 2.18 -9.88
N GLU A 46 -7.29 2.42 -9.17
CA GLU A 46 -8.58 2.69 -9.83
C GLU A 46 -8.58 4.03 -10.57
N ALA A 47 -8.00 5.08 -9.98
CA ALA A 47 -7.83 6.37 -10.66
C ALA A 47 -6.94 6.26 -11.91
N GLU A 48 -5.84 5.51 -11.85
CA GLU A 48 -4.97 5.23 -13.00
C GLU A 48 -5.71 4.44 -14.08
N ARG A 49 -6.49 3.42 -13.70
CA ARG A 49 -7.30 2.63 -14.63
C ARG A 49 -8.32 3.49 -15.38
N HIS A 50 -8.96 4.43 -14.70
CA HIS A 50 -9.91 5.36 -15.31
C HIS A 50 -9.25 6.47 -16.14
N ALA A 51 -8.02 6.87 -15.82
CA ALA A 51 -7.29 7.88 -16.59
C ALA A 51 -6.77 7.37 -17.95
N VAL A 52 -6.67 6.05 -18.11
CA VAL A 52 -6.19 5.39 -19.34
C VAL A 52 -7.35 4.91 -20.24
N ALA A 53 -8.61 5.01 -19.77
CA ALA A 53 -9.83 4.68 -20.51
C ALA A 53 -10.38 5.87 -21.31
#